data_AF-A0A455U7G5-F1
#
_entry.id   AF-A0A455U7G5-F1
#
_cell.length_a   1.000
_cell.length_b   1.000
_cell.length_c   1.000
_cell.angle_alpha   90.00
_cell.angle_beta   90.00
_cell.angle_gamma   90.00
#
_symmetry.space_group_name_H-M   'P 1'
#
loop_
_entity.id
_entity.type
_entity.pdbx_description
1 polymer ?
#
loop_
_entity_poly.entity_id
_entity_poly.type
_entity_poly.pdbx_seq_one_letter_code
_entity_poly.pdbx_strand_id
1 'polypeptide(L)' 'MSVFMIGRLSGQIMAKQPPWIVIDVHGVGYELETSMNTLVALPNVGEQVSLFTHLTIRDDAHLLYGFGREHERALFVR' A
#
# COMPACT_ATOMS: atom_id res chain seq x y z
N MET A 1 7.39 -0.98 20.73
CA MET A 1 7.56 -2.13 19.81
C MET A 1 6.50 -2.02 18.74
N SER A 2 6.82 -1.55 17.53
CA SER A 2 5.88 -1.63 16.42
C SER A 2 5.82 -3.07 15.95
N VAL A 3 4.67 -3.73 16.10
CA VAL A 3 4.43 -5.06 15.55
C VAL A 3 3.90 -4.85 14.14
N PHE A 4 4.70 -5.19 13.12
CA PHE A 4 4.29 -5.05 11.72
C PHE A 4 3.55 -6.31 11.27
N MET A 5 2.21 -6.27 11.23
CA MET A 5 1.40 -7.41 10.78
C MET A 5 1.36 -7.55 9.25
N ILE A 6 1.29 -6.44 8.51
CA ILE A 6 1.31 -6.42 7.04
C ILE A 6 2.50 -5.58 6.59
N GLY A 7 3.60 -6.23 6.21
CA GLY A 7 4.85 -5.56 5.82
C GLY A 7 5.04 -5.35 4.32
N ARG A 8 4.35 -6.14 3.49
CA ARG A 8 4.41 -6.09 2.03
C ARG A 8 3.17 -6.75 1.43
N LEU A 9 2.68 -6.22 0.31
CA LEU A 9 1.69 -6.88 -0.54
C LEU A 9 2.26 -7.07 -1.96
N SER A 10 1.86 -8.16 -2.60
CA SER A 10 2.21 -8.48 -3.98
C SER A 10 0.96 -9.03 -4.66
N GLY A 11 0.54 -8.40 -5.76
CA GLY A 11 -0.75 -8.70 -6.38
C GLY A 11 -1.05 -7.81 -7.57
N GLN A 12 -2.28 -7.85 -8.05
CA GLN A 12 -2.72 -7.11 -9.24
C GLN A 12 -3.35 -5.78 -8.84
N ILE A 13 -3.03 -4.70 -9.56
CA ILE A 13 -3.69 -3.40 -9.35
C ILE A 13 -5.12 -3.48 -9.90
N MET A 14 -6.11 -3.34 -9.03
CA MET A 14 -7.53 -3.35 -9.41
C MET A 14 -8.08 -1.96 -9.67
N ALA A 15 -7.59 -0.96 -8.93
CA ALA A 15 -8.01 0.43 -9.10
C ALA A 15 -6.91 1.40 -8.66
N LYS A 16 -6.91 2.59 -9.28
CA LYS A 16 -6.13 3.77 -8.86
C LYS A 16 -7.09 4.96 -8.76
N GLN A 17 -7.25 5.50 -7.56
CA GLN A 17 -8.08 6.68 -7.28
C GLN A 17 -7.37 7.53 -6.23
N PRO A 18 -6.52 8.49 -6.63
CA PRO A 18 -5.66 9.20 -5.69
C PRO A 18 -6.40 9.77 -4.45
N PRO A 19 -5.85 9.60 -3.24
CA PRO A 19 -4.58 8.94 -2.89
C PRO A 19 -4.65 7.40 -2.78
N TRP A 20 -5.81 6.79 -3.04
CA TRP A 20 -6.06 5.36 -2.86
C TRP A 20 -5.68 4.50 -4.07
N ILE A 21 -5.30 3.26 -3.77
CA ILE A 21 -5.16 2.15 -4.72
C ILE A 21 -5.81 0.91 -4.14
N VAL A 22 -6.23 -0.01 -5.01
CA VAL A 22 -6.70 -1.33 -4.62
C VAL A 22 -5.79 -2.39 -5.23
N ILE A 23 -5.27 -3.30 -4.40
CA ILE A 23 -4.47 -4.45 -4.84
C ILE A 23 -5.24 -5.73 -4.52
N ASP A 24 -5.52 -6.54 -5.54
CA ASP A 24 -5.97 -7.92 -5.33
C ASP A 24 -4.77 -8.81 -5.02
N VAL A 25 -4.81 -9.44 -3.84
CA VAL A 25 -3.86 -10.48 -3.44
C VAL A 25 -4.61 -11.79 -3.29
N HIS A 26 -4.63 -12.58 -4.36
CA HIS A 26 -5.27 -13.89 -4.40
C HIS A 26 -6.76 -13.86 -4.02
N GLY A 27 -7.51 -12.89 -4.53
CA GLY A 27 -8.95 -12.73 -4.29
C GLY A 27 -9.31 -11.85 -3.09
N VAL A 28 -8.32 -11.28 -2.39
CA VAL A 28 -8.53 -10.31 -1.31
C VAL A 28 -8.10 -8.93 -1.78
N GLY A 29 -9.06 -8.01 -1.91
CA GLY A 29 -8.81 -6.61 -2.25
C GLY A 29 -8.35 -5.83 -1.03
N TYR A 30 -7.10 -5.37 -1.05
CA TYR A 30 -6.55 -4.45 -0.06
C TYR A 30 -6.63 -3.02 -0.59
N GLU A 31 -7.26 -2.13 0.17
CA GLU A 31 -7.24 -0.70 -0.08
C GLU A 31 -6.02 -0.08 0.63
N LEU A 32 -5.23 0.69 -0.11
CA LEU A 32 -4.05 1.36 0.41
C LEU A 32 -4.07 2.84 0.05
N GLU A 33 -3.63 3.67 0.99
CA GLU A 33 -3.23 5.05 0.71
C GLU A 33 -1.76 5.11 0.30
N THR A 34 -1.43 5.90 -0.72
CA THR A 34 -0.03 6.09 -1.13
C THR A 34 0.20 7.51 -1.64
N SER A 35 1.47 7.88 -1.78
CA SER A 35 1.85 9.22 -2.27
C SER A 35 1.56 9.36 -3.76
N MET A 36 1.35 10.60 -4.22
CA MET A 36 1.21 10.89 -5.66
C MET A 36 2.43 10.43 -6.47
N ASN A 37 3.64 10.57 -5.92
CA ASN A 37 4.87 10.12 -6.56
C ASN A 37 4.85 8.59 -6.78
N THR A 38 4.47 7.84 -5.74
CA THR A 38 4.33 6.38 -5.83
C THR A 38 3.27 6.00 -6.86
N LEU A 39 2.08 6.60 -6.81
CA LEU A 39 0.96 6.35 -7.75
C LEU A 39 1.37 6.48 -9.22
N VAL A 40 2.13 7.53 -9.55
CA VAL A 40 2.63 7.79 -10.92
C VAL A 40 3.68 6.76 -11.33
N ALA A 41 4.53 6.31 -10.40
CA ALA A 41 5.53 5.29 -10.65
C ALA A 41 4.96 3.86 -10.75
N LEU A 42 3.71 3.64 -10.32
CA LEU A 42 3.09 2.31 -10.35
C LEU A 42 2.68 1.87 -11.77
N PRO A 43 2.74 0.56 -12.08
CA PRO A 43 2.17 -0.05 -13.29
C PRO A 43 0.67 0.27 -13.47
N ASN A 44 0.10 0.00 -14.64
CA ASN A 44 -1.30 0.27 -14.92
C ASN A 44 -2.26 -0.66 -14.15
N VAL A 45 -3.54 -0.29 -14.11
CA VAL A 45 -4.60 -1.18 -13.63
C VAL A 45 -4.59 -2.45 -14.47
N GLY A 46 -4.68 -3.60 -13.81
CA GLY A 46 -4.56 -4.93 -14.41
C GLY A 46 -3.14 -5.50 -14.40
N GLU A 47 -2.13 -4.74 -13.98
CA GLU A 47 -0.75 -5.23 -13.91
C GLU A 47 -0.32 -5.62 -12.48
N GLN A 48 0.72 -6.46 -12.40
CA GLN A 48 1.29 -6.90 -11.13
C GLN A 48 2.11 -5.79 -10.48
N VAL A 49 1.97 -5.67 -9.17
CA VAL A 49 2.70 -4.73 -8.33
C VAL A 49 3.18 -5.41 -7.06
N SER A 50 4.22 -4.85 -6.46
CA SER A 50 4.53 -5.13 -5.07
C SER A 50 4.90 -3.86 -4.33
N LEU A 51 4.30 -3.69 -3.15
CA LEU A 51 4.47 -2.52 -2.31
C LEU A 51 4.88 -2.92 -0.91
N PHE A 52 5.79 -2.14 -0.34
CA PHE A 52 6.01 -2.14 1.10
C PHE A 52 4.82 -1.48 1.77
N THR A 53 4.43 -1.98 2.94
CA THR A 53 3.25 -1.48 3.62
C THR A 53 3.52 -1.09 5.06
N HIS A 54 2.68 -0.20 5.56
CA HIS A 54 2.59 0.14 6.98
C HIS A 54 1.11 0.16 7.39
N LEU A 55 0.75 -0.69 8.35
CA LEU A 55 -0.59 -0.75 8.93
C LEU A 55 -0.63 0.13 10.18
N THR A 56 -1.48 1.15 10.17
CA THR A 56 -1.79 2.00 11.32
C THR A 56 -3.15 1.61 11.87
N ILE A 57 -3.19 1.20 13.13
CA ILE A 57 -4.42 0.90 13.86
C ILE A 57 -4.70 2.06 14.81
N ARG A 58 -5.88 2.65 14.68
CA ARG A 58 -6.43 3.69 15.55
C ARG A 58 -7.71 3.17 16.19
N ASP A 59 -8.30 3.94 17.09
CA ASP A 59 -9.53 3.54 17.78
C ASP A 59 -10.75 3.42 16.83
N ASP A 60 -10.71 4.09 15.68
CA ASP A 60 -11.81 4.21 14.73
C ASP A 60 -11.53 3.59 13.35
N ALA A 61 -10.26 3.24 13.06
CA ALA A 61 -9.86 2.83 11.72
C ALA A 61 -8.61 1.95 11.68
N HIS A 62 -8.58 1.07 10.68
CA HIS A 62 -7.39 0.39 10.20
C HIS A 62 -6.99 1.02 8.87
N LEU A 63 -5.83 1.66 8.82
CA LEU A 63 -5.32 2.35 7.63
C LEU A 63 -4.07 1.63 7.12
N LEU A 64 -4.06 1.26 5.84
CA LEU A 64 -2.92 0.64 5.21
C LEU A 64 -2.25 1.62 4.25
N TYR A 65 -0.98 1.92 4.50
CA TYR A 65 -0.18 2.78 3.63
C TYR A 65 0.72 1.94 2.74
N GLY A 66 0.85 2.31 1.46
CA GLY A 66 1.68 1.64 0.46
C GLY A 66 2.86 2.49 -0.01
N PHE A 67 4.02 1.86 -0.21
CA PHE A 67 5.26 2.52 -0.61
C PHE A 67 5.98 1.70 -1.69
N GLY A 68 6.45 2.38 -2.74
CA GLY A 68 7.16 1.74 -3.85
C GLY A 68 8.54 1.23 -3.43
N ARG A 69 9.16 1.87 -2.43
CA ARG A 69 10.48 1.52 -1.90
C ARG A 69 10.48 1.46 -0.39
N GLU A 70 11.34 0.60 0.17
CA GLU A 70 11.45 0.44 1.62
C GLU A 70 11.91 1.70 2.35
N HIS A 71 12.80 2.49 1.74
CA HIS A 71 13.28 3.74 2.34
C HIS A 71 12.15 4.78 2.49
N GLU A 72 11.20 4.83 1.56
CA GLU A 72 10.03 5.71 1.65
C GLU A 72 9.17 5.34 2.87
N ARG A 73 8.93 4.04 3.07
CA ARG A 73 8.26 3.53 4.28
C ARG A 73 9.03 3.89 5.54
N ALA A 74 10.36 3.72 5.54
CA ALA A 74 11.20 4.00 6.71
C ALA A 74 11.16 5.48 7.11
N LEU A 75 11.03 6.41 6.16
CA LEU A 75 10.86 7.82 6.42
C LEU A 75 9.48 8.16 7.00
N PHE A 76 8.43 7.43 6.61
CA PHE A 76 7.07 7.63 7.11
C PHE A 76 6.87 7.20 8.58
N VAL A 77 7.58 6.15 9.02
CA VAL A 77 7.44 5.56 10.37
C VAL A 77 8.32 6.28 11.41
N ARG A 78 9.05 7.32 11.00
CA ARG A 78 9.80 8.22 11.90
C ARG A 78 8.91 9.34 12.41
#